data_AF-A0A378N379-F1
#
_entry.id   AF-A0A378N379-F1
#
_cell.length_a   1.000
_cell.length_b   1.000
_cell.length_c   1.000
_cell.angle_alpha   90.00
_cell.angle_beta   90.00
_cell.angle_gamma   90.00
#
_symmetry.space_group_name_H-M   'P 1'
#
loop_
_entity.id
_entity.type
_entity.pdbx_description
1 polymer ?
#
loop_
_entity_poly.entity_id
_entity_poly.type
_entity_poly.pdbx_seq_one_letter_code
_entity_poly.pdbx_strand_id
1 'polypeptide(L)'
;MKLSTIKKALVLTFGLSAAMAMAEPFKVVTTFTVIQDIAQNVAGDKATVESITKPGAEIHDYQPTPKDIVKAQKADLVLWNGMNLERWFERFFENVKGKPAVVVTEASPNADYRR
;
A
#
# COMPACT_ATOMS: atom_id res chain seq x y z
N MET A 1 -54.90 48.83 19.16
CA MET A 1 -54.48 47.94 20.26
C MET A 1 -55.20 46.60 20.01
N LYS A 2 -54.60 45.50 19.54
CA LYS A 2 -53.32 44.84 19.84
C LYS A 2 -52.70 44.20 18.58
N LEU A 3 -51.39 44.04 18.66
CA LEU A 3 -50.43 43.55 17.67
C LEU A 3 -50.37 42.00 17.63
N SER A 4 -49.69 41.47 16.59
CA SER A 4 -49.13 40.11 16.42
C SER A 4 -50.06 39.09 15.74
N THR A 5 -49.65 38.32 14.73
CA THR A 5 -48.35 37.70 14.51
C THR A 5 -48.15 37.36 13.02
N ILE A 6 -47.08 37.89 12.41
CA ILE A 6 -46.45 37.31 11.21
C ILE A 6 -45.11 36.78 11.69
N LYS A 7 -44.84 35.47 11.55
CA LYS A 7 -43.47 34.94 11.57
C LYS A 7 -43.28 33.83 10.53
N LYS A 8 -42.81 34.28 9.35
CA LYS A 8 -41.69 33.74 8.56
C LYS A 8 -41.60 32.21 8.44
N ALA A 9 -42.03 31.69 7.28
CA ALA A 9 -41.53 30.44 6.75
C ALA A 9 -40.03 30.58 6.46
N LEU A 10 -39.20 29.94 7.28
CA LEU A 10 -37.76 29.81 7.07
C LEU A 10 -37.53 28.52 6.27
N VAL A 11 -37.06 28.70 5.03
CA VAL A 11 -36.59 27.61 4.16
C VAL A 11 -35.42 26.91 4.86
N LEU A 12 -35.62 25.66 5.24
CA LEU A 12 -34.56 24.81 5.78
C LEU A 12 -33.88 24.09 4.61
N THR A 13 -32.93 24.76 3.97
CA THR A 13 -31.96 24.13 3.07
C THR A 13 -30.98 23.33 3.94
N PHE A 14 -31.43 22.17 4.44
CA PHE A 14 -30.59 21.27 5.22
C PHE A 14 -29.58 20.63 4.26
N GLY A 15 -28.31 20.87 4.56
CA GLY A 15 -27.18 20.68 3.66
C GLY A 15 -27.17 19.30 3.01
N LEU A 16 -26.93 19.31 1.70
CA LEU A 16 -26.43 18.17 0.97
C LEU A 16 -25.06 17.84 1.56
N SER A 17 -25.06 17.04 2.64
CA SER A 17 -23.85 16.48 3.21
C SER A 17 -23.26 15.59 2.14
N ALA A 18 -22.30 16.15 1.40
CA ALA A 18 -21.46 15.41 0.49
C ALA A 18 -20.67 14.40 1.32
N ALA A 19 -21.24 13.21 1.47
CA ALA A 19 -20.43 12.02 1.65
C ALA A 19 -19.62 11.86 0.36
N MET A 20 -18.53 12.63 0.24
CA MET A 20 -17.48 12.33 -0.71
C MET A 20 -16.97 10.96 -0.27
N ALA A 21 -17.40 9.91 -0.97
CA ALA A 21 -16.81 8.60 -0.86
C ALA A 21 -15.33 8.77 -1.17
N MET A 22 -14.49 8.80 -0.14
CA MET A 22 -13.04 8.76 -0.32
C MET A 22 -12.73 7.39 -0.88
N ALA A 23 -12.28 7.35 -2.14
CA ALA A 23 -11.80 6.12 -2.75
C ALA A 23 -10.72 5.51 -1.84
N GLU A 24 -10.74 4.19 -1.66
CA GLU A 24 -9.69 3.53 -0.89
C GLU A 24 -8.33 3.87 -1.53
N PRO A 25 -7.33 4.31 -0.72
CA PRO A 25 -6.00 4.59 -1.23
C PRO A 25 -5.40 3.35 -1.89
N PHE A 26 -4.63 3.56 -2.96
CA PHE A 26 -3.88 2.48 -3.61
C PHE A 26 -2.95 1.79 -2.60
N LYS A 27 -2.87 0.46 -2.62
CA LYS A 27 -2.11 -0.31 -1.63
C LYS A 27 -0.85 -0.90 -2.23
N VAL A 28 0.31 -0.47 -1.74
CA VAL A 28 1.62 -1.01 -2.12
C VAL A 28 2.16 -1.82 -0.95
N VAL A 29 2.65 -3.03 -1.25
CA VAL A 29 3.39 -3.85 -0.30
C VAL A 29 4.84 -3.97 -0.74
N THR A 30 5.79 -3.80 0.17
CA THR A 30 7.22 -3.96 -0.10
C THR A 30 7.79 -5.16 0.66
N THR A 31 8.87 -5.76 0.19
CA THR A 31 9.54 -6.85 0.91
C THR A 31 10.15 -6.40 2.24
N PHE A 32 10.78 -5.23 2.28
CA PHE A 32 11.40 -4.68 3.48
C PHE A 32 11.31 -3.15 3.59
N THR A 33 11.69 -2.64 4.76
CA THR A 33 11.36 -1.28 5.22
C THR A 33 12.11 -0.17 4.47
N VAL A 34 13.25 -0.44 3.85
CA VAL A 34 13.95 0.58 3.05
C VAL A 34 13.17 0.89 1.77
N ILE A 35 12.71 -0.14 1.05
CA ILE A 35 11.86 0.07 -0.12
C ILE A 35 10.53 0.72 0.29
N GLN A 36 10.00 0.34 1.46
CA GLN A 36 8.79 0.98 2.02
C GLN A 36 8.99 2.49 2.17
N ASP A 37 10.07 2.92 2.81
CA ASP A 37 10.35 4.33 3.06
C ASP A 37 10.50 5.12 1.75
N ILE A 38 11.29 4.60 0.81
CA ILE A 38 11.47 5.22 -0.51
C ILE A 38 10.13 5.34 -1.24
N ALA A 39 9.37 4.25 -1.32
CA ALA A 39 8.09 4.24 -2.02
C ALA A 39 7.05 5.13 -1.32
N GLN A 40 7.04 5.23 0.00
CA GLN A 40 6.13 6.10 0.74
C GLN A 40 6.44 7.58 0.49
N ASN A 41 7.73 7.94 0.41
CA ASN A 41 8.15 9.31 0.06
C ASN A 41 7.70 9.69 -1.36
N VAL A 42 7.73 8.74 -2.31
CA VAL A 42 7.22 8.97 -3.68
C VAL A 42 5.69 9.02 -3.72
N ALA A 43 5.02 8.13 -2.98
CA ALA A 43 3.57 8.00 -2.99
C ALA A 43 2.83 9.17 -2.33
N GLY A 44 3.43 9.81 -1.32
CA GLY A 44 2.78 10.85 -0.53
C GLY A 44 1.47 10.34 0.07
N ASP A 45 0.37 11.05 -0.20
CA ASP A 45 -0.99 10.73 0.27
C ASP A 45 -1.79 9.85 -0.70
N LYS A 46 -1.22 9.50 -1.87
CA LYS A 46 -1.95 8.80 -2.95
C LYS A 46 -1.98 7.29 -2.79
N ALA A 47 -1.06 6.74 -2.01
CA ALA A 47 -1.01 5.32 -1.71
C ALA A 47 -0.58 5.07 -0.27
N THR A 48 -0.98 3.92 0.25
CA THR A 48 -0.46 3.35 1.49
C THR A 48 0.64 2.37 1.15
N VAL A 49 1.79 2.48 1.82
CA VAL A 49 2.93 1.59 1.59
C VAL A 49 3.26 0.84 2.89
N GLU A 50 3.12 -0.48 2.86
CA GLU A 50 3.42 -1.34 4.00
C GLU A 50 4.51 -2.35 3.66
N SER A 51 5.35 -2.69 4.63
CA SER A 51 6.36 -3.74 4.46
C SER A 51 5.87 -5.12 4.90
N ILE A 52 6.32 -6.18 4.22
CA ILE A 52 6.20 -7.58 4.66
C ILE A 52 7.01 -7.77 5.94
N THR A 53 8.32 -7.52 5.87
CA THR A 53 9.20 -7.64 7.02
C THR A 53 9.03 -6.45 7.97
N LYS A 54 9.24 -6.70 9.26
CA LYS A 54 9.18 -5.65 10.28
C LYS A 54 10.54 -4.95 10.40
N PRO A 55 10.58 -3.71 10.92
CA PRO A 55 11.84 -3.08 11.28
C PRO A 55 12.71 -4.00 12.15
N GLY A 56 13.98 -4.17 11.76
CA GLY A 56 14.95 -5.02 12.45
C GLY A 56 14.85 -6.52 12.15
N ALA A 57 13.93 -6.96 11.30
CA ALA A 57 13.92 -8.34 10.80
C ALA A 57 15.10 -8.60 9.86
N GLU A 58 15.64 -9.81 9.92
CA GLU A 58 16.51 -10.35 8.86
C GLU A 58 15.68 -10.45 7.56
N ILE A 59 16.25 -10.06 6.43
CA ILE A 59 15.51 -9.88 5.15
C ILE A 59 15.91 -10.88 4.07
N HIS A 60 17.10 -11.49 4.15
CA HIS A 60 17.60 -12.39 3.11
C HIS A 60 16.90 -13.74 3.13
N ASP A 61 16.75 -14.30 4.32
CA ASP A 61 16.22 -15.63 4.60
C ASP A 61 14.99 -15.56 5.51
N TYR A 62 14.30 -14.41 5.52
CA TYR A 62 13.01 -14.25 6.17
C TYR A 62 12.07 -15.40 5.81
N GLN A 63 11.27 -15.85 6.79
CA GLN A 63 10.29 -16.91 6.61
C GLN A 63 8.88 -16.31 6.55
N PRO A 64 8.29 -16.17 5.35
CA PRO A 64 6.97 -15.58 5.21
C PRO A 64 5.91 -16.40 5.91
N THR A 65 5.01 -15.69 6.58
CA THR A 65 3.88 -16.28 7.27
C THR A 65 2.63 -16.27 6.39
N PRO A 66 1.59 -17.08 6.70
CA PRO A 66 0.31 -16.97 6.03
C PRO A 66 -0.30 -15.55 6.08
N LYS A 67 -0.01 -14.78 7.15
CA LYS A 67 -0.47 -13.39 7.26
C LYS A 67 0.21 -12.48 6.23
N ASP A 68 1.46 -12.76 5.89
CA ASP A 68 2.21 -12.00 4.88
C ASP A 68 1.63 -12.25 3.48
N ILE A 69 1.23 -13.48 3.20
CA ILE A 69 0.53 -13.83 1.94
C ILE A 69 -0.80 -13.07 1.86
N VAL A 70 -1.59 -13.08 2.94
CA VAL A 70 -2.85 -12.33 3.00
C VAL A 70 -2.63 -10.82 2.82
N LYS A 71 -1.54 -10.27 3.39
CA LYS A 71 -1.17 -8.87 3.21
C LYS A 71 -0.89 -8.56 1.73
N ALA A 72 0.00 -9.33 1.09
CA ALA A 72 0.31 -9.15 -0.34
C ALA A 72 -0.90 -9.38 -1.25
N GLN A 73 -1.78 -10.33 -0.91
CA GLN A 73 -3.01 -10.61 -1.68
C GLN A 73 -4.02 -9.46 -1.65
N LYS A 74 -3.94 -8.57 -0.65
CA LYS A 74 -4.77 -7.35 -0.56
C LYS A 74 -4.12 -6.13 -1.21
N ALA A 75 -2.85 -6.22 -1.61
CA ALA A 75 -2.15 -5.14 -2.27
C ALA A 75 -2.61 -4.98 -3.72
N ASP A 76 -2.44 -3.79 -4.27
CA ASP A 76 -2.58 -3.51 -5.69
C ASP A 76 -1.24 -3.67 -6.43
N LEU A 77 -0.12 -3.51 -5.70
CA LEU A 77 1.24 -3.67 -6.22
C LEU A 77 2.19 -4.22 -5.14
N VAL A 78 3.08 -5.12 -5.54
CA VAL A 78 4.20 -5.57 -4.70
C VAL A 78 5.53 -5.08 -5.27
N LEU A 79 6.37 -4.47 -4.42
CA LEU A 79 7.72 -4.03 -4.76
C LEU A 79 8.76 -4.89 -4.03
N TRP A 80 9.79 -5.34 -4.74
CA TRP A 80 10.86 -6.14 -4.17
C TRP A 80 12.21 -5.78 -4.78
N ASN A 81 13.30 -6.05 -4.07
CA ASN A 81 14.62 -5.61 -4.50
C ASN A 81 15.12 -6.40 -5.72
N GLY A 82 15.03 -7.73 -5.66
CA GLY A 82 15.74 -8.59 -6.62
C GLY A 82 17.22 -8.71 -6.28
N MET A 83 18.07 -8.97 -7.28
CA MET A 83 19.53 -9.18 -7.10
C MET A 83 19.89 -10.23 -6.05
N ASN A 84 19.08 -11.28 -5.93
CA ASN A 84 19.23 -12.36 -4.95
C ASN A 84 19.15 -11.90 -3.48
N LEU A 85 18.58 -10.73 -3.19
CA LEU A 85 18.45 -10.19 -1.84
C LEU A 85 17.43 -11.02 -1.04
N GLU A 86 16.18 -11.09 -1.48
CA GLU A 86 15.09 -11.82 -0.81
C GLU A 86 14.93 -13.23 -1.41
N ARG A 87 15.72 -14.19 -0.94
CA ARG A 87 15.74 -15.57 -1.50
C ARG A 87 14.39 -16.30 -1.38
N TRP A 88 13.52 -15.80 -0.51
CA TRP A 88 12.19 -16.31 -0.26
C TRP A 88 11.11 -15.74 -1.19
N PHE A 89 11.38 -14.63 -1.90
CA PHE A 89 10.34 -13.85 -2.56
C PHE A 89 9.59 -14.61 -3.65
N GLU A 90 10.30 -15.32 -4.54
CA GLU A 90 9.65 -16.03 -5.65
C GLU A 90 8.67 -17.09 -5.14
N ARG A 91 9.10 -17.94 -4.20
CA ARG A 91 8.22 -18.96 -3.57
C ARG A 91 7.08 -18.36 -2.76
N PHE A 92 7.32 -17.22 -2.11
CA PHE A 92 6.26 -16.47 -1.46
C PHE A 92 5.23 -15.98 -2.48
N PHE A 93 5.68 -15.39 -3.58
CA PHE A 93 4.83 -14.76 -4.58
C PHE A 93 4.05 -15.77 -5.43
N GLU A 94 4.54 -17.00 -5.57
CA GLU A 94 3.74 -18.12 -6.13
C GLU A 94 2.40 -18.32 -5.41
N ASN A 95 2.31 -17.96 -4.13
CA ASN A 95 1.10 -18.06 -3.32
C ASN A 95 0.20 -16.80 -3.38
N VAL A 96 0.64 -15.73 -4.06
CA VAL A 96 -0.09 -14.49 -4.26
C VAL A 96 -0.66 -14.47 -5.68
N LYS A 97 -1.98 -14.58 -5.83
CA LYS A 97 -2.63 -14.77 -7.13
C LYS A 97 -3.09 -13.45 -7.74
N GLY A 98 -2.75 -13.25 -9.01
CA GLY A 98 -3.27 -12.15 -9.83
C GLY A 98 -2.83 -10.76 -9.39
N LYS A 99 -1.72 -10.64 -8.64
CA LYS A 99 -1.14 -9.37 -8.24
C LYS A 99 0.12 -9.07 -9.04
N PRO A 100 0.36 -7.81 -9.44
CA PRO A 100 1.61 -7.44 -10.07
C PRO A 100 2.73 -7.33 -9.02
N ALA A 101 3.93 -7.77 -9.40
CA ALA A 101 5.17 -7.51 -8.68
C ALA A 101 6.17 -6.79 -9.60
N VAL A 102 6.90 -5.82 -9.04
CA VAL A 102 7.94 -5.06 -9.76
C VAL A 102 9.25 -5.14 -8.98
N VAL A 103 10.31 -5.53 -9.69
CA VAL A 103 11.68 -5.46 -9.19
C VAL A 103 12.16 -4.00 -9.24
N VAL A 104 12.68 -3.46 -8.14
CA VAL A 104 13.07 -2.04 -8.05
C VAL A 104 14.54 -1.78 -8.36
N THR A 105 15.27 -2.83 -8.75
CA THR A 105 16.67 -2.73 -9.18
C THR A 105 16.86 -3.40 -10.53
N GLU A 106 17.89 -2.97 -11.24
CA GLU A 106 18.40 -3.63 -12.42
C GLU A 106 19.74 -4.29 -12.09
N ALA A 107 19.91 -5.55 -12.49
CA ALA A 107 21.21 -6.19 -12.38
C ALA A 107 22.20 -5.53 -13.36
N SER A 108 23.41 -5.22 -12.91
CA SER A 108 24.48 -4.80 -13.81
C SER A 108 24.74 -5.92 -14.83
N PRO A 109 24.96 -5.60 -16.12
CA PRO A 109 25.31 -6.60 -17.13
C PRO A 109 26.54 -7.46 -16.77
N ASN A 110 27.39 -6.97 -15.86
CA ASN A 110 28.62 -7.62 -15.42
C ASN A 110 28.52 -8.30 -14.04
N ALA A 111 27.33 -8.33 -13.42
CA ALA A 111 27.13 -9.01 -12.16
C ALA A 111 26.96 -10.51 -12.41
N ASP A 112 28.08 -11.23 -12.57
CA ASP A 112 28.08 -12.69 -12.54
C ASP A 112 27.77 -13.18 -11.12
N TYR A 113 26.49 -13.46 -10.87
CA TYR A 113 26.01 -14.06 -9.62
C TYR A 113 26.18 -15.59 -9.57
N ARG A 114 26.84 -16.22 -10.56
CA ARG A 114 27.22 -17.63 -10.48
C ARG A 114 28.54 -17.79 -9.74
N ARG A 115 28.49 -17.79 -8.40
CA ARG A 115 29.47 -18.50 -7.57
C ARG A 115 28.79 -19.14 -6.38
#